data_AF-A0A9E5IJK9-F1
#
_entry.id   AF-A0A9E5IJK9-F1
#
_cell.length_a   1.000
_cell.length_b   1.000
_cell.length_c   1.000
_cell.angle_alpha   90.00
_cell.angle_beta   90.00
_cell.angle_gamma   90.00
#
_symmetry.space_group_name_H-M   'P 1'
#
loop_
_entity.id
_entity.type
_entity.pdbx_description
1 polymer ?
#
loop_
_entity_poly.entity_id
_entity_poly.type
_entity_poly.pdbx_seq_one_letter_code
_entity_poly.pdbx_strand_id
1 'polypeptide(L)'
;NNGGAGNLGNGTITLSGSGGFSVRRQGNLTLSNTVTGGSSGTVSFQLNGSAVVTLAKAASYSNPTSLSPTGANAIGTLRLGIANGLPANTPFTITNNGTSVQTFDLNGFAQTLATLSTGAGGNSTNSLVTNSGARAPLTLSGSATSTYAGTLSGALDLAKSGSGSQSLTGSLTYTGDTTVLGGTLTLQNVNPNNETSSVAIASSLATLQLNFTGTDTVDKLFIGGVQRTAGVYKALGSPVAGVAIAQLAGPGTLTVTSGPPAAYDTWAAAKGLTAANMAMGLDPDGDGQTNLAEFAFNGDPLSGADSGLRLALEDTNGNTLAELTLTIPVRNSSGSPVFSTAPSPTASVDGITYTIEGSLDLVFPNSAVSETAPPTVLPVLPSGWEYRRFRLDAFEGSAIPRALKQ
;
A
#
# COMPACT_ATOMS: atom_id res chain seq x y z
N ASN A 1 18.00 19.94 36.56
CA ASN A 1 17.73 19.42 37.91
C ASN A 1 17.88 17.90 37.89
N ASN A 2 19.04 17.37 38.31
CA ASN A 2 19.37 15.93 38.27
C ASN A 2 18.63 15.09 39.35
N GLY A 3 17.74 15.69 40.16
CA GLY A 3 17.02 14.99 41.23
C GLY A 3 15.75 14.25 40.77
N GLY A 4 15.11 13.52 41.69
CA GLY A 4 13.85 12.80 41.44
C GLY A 4 12.60 13.70 41.44
N ALA A 5 12.64 14.86 42.10
CA ALA A 5 11.51 15.78 42.25
C ALA A 5 11.76 17.14 41.56
N GLY A 6 10.71 17.71 40.95
CA GLY A 6 10.74 19.04 40.35
C GLY A 6 9.76 19.19 39.18
N ASN A 7 9.17 20.39 39.05
CA ASN A 7 8.32 20.79 37.92
C ASN A 7 8.91 22.07 37.29
N LEU A 8 8.77 22.23 35.98
CA LEU A 8 9.09 23.47 35.25
C LEU A 8 7.86 24.39 35.10
N GLY A 9 6.74 24.01 35.68
CA GLY A 9 5.47 24.72 35.55
C GLY A 9 4.91 24.61 34.13
N ASN A 10 4.06 25.58 33.79
CA ASN A 10 3.49 25.74 32.45
C ASN A 10 4.00 27.05 31.86
N GLY A 11 4.12 27.12 30.54
CA GLY A 11 4.52 28.35 29.83
C GLY A 11 5.45 28.10 28.65
N THR A 12 6.14 29.14 28.21
CA THR A 12 7.07 29.09 27.08
C THR A 12 8.51 29.19 27.54
N ILE A 13 9.36 28.29 27.06
CA ILE A 13 10.83 28.35 27.19
C ILE A 13 11.38 28.74 25.82
N THR A 14 11.92 29.95 25.70
CA THR A 14 12.49 30.46 24.44
C THR A 14 14.00 30.32 24.44
N LEU A 15 14.54 29.64 23.43
CA LEU A 15 15.97 29.53 23.18
C LEU A 15 16.43 30.75 22.38
N SER A 16 17.33 31.56 22.94
CA SER A 16 17.90 32.73 22.28
C SER A 16 19.36 32.49 21.89
N GLY A 17 19.72 32.85 20.66
CA GLY A 17 21.09 32.72 20.16
C GLY A 17 21.58 31.27 20.11
N SER A 18 22.80 31.03 20.62
CA SER A 18 23.43 29.71 20.65
C SER A 18 23.09 28.86 21.87
N GLY A 19 22.05 29.23 22.62
CA GLY A 19 21.63 28.51 23.82
C GLY A 19 21.13 27.10 23.51
N GLY A 20 21.58 26.12 24.30
CA GLY A 20 20.98 24.78 24.36
C GLY A 20 19.97 24.66 25.50
N PHE A 21 19.09 23.67 25.42
CA PHE A 21 18.20 23.29 26.52
C PHE A 21 18.49 21.86 26.92
N SER A 22 18.57 21.59 28.22
CA SER A 22 18.91 20.25 28.71
C SER A 22 17.95 19.81 29.81
N VAL A 23 17.26 18.70 29.55
CA VAL A 23 16.44 17.98 30.51
C VAL A 23 17.23 16.77 30.97
N ARG A 24 17.83 16.87 32.16
CA ARG A 24 18.54 15.76 32.80
C ARG A 24 17.70 15.18 33.93
N ARG A 25 17.29 13.91 33.86
CA ARG A 25 16.28 13.34 34.77
C ARG A 25 16.53 11.88 35.15
N GLN A 26 16.35 11.61 36.45
CA GLN A 26 16.33 10.27 37.07
C GLN A 26 14.93 9.78 37.42
N GLY A 27 13.96 10.69 37.49
CA GLY A 27 12.56 10.39 37.74
C GLY A 27 11.67 10.96 36.66
N ASN A 28 10.42 10.51 36.64
CA ASN A 28 9.44 10.90 35.64
C ASN A 28 9.22 12.42 35.61
N LEU A 29 8.87 12.94 34.44
CA LEU A 29 8.55 14.35 34.23
C LEU A 29 7.55 14.48 33.09
N THR A 30 6.48 15.24 33.29
CA THR A 30 5.66 15.72 32.18
C THR A 30 6.12 17.13 31.82
N LEU A 31 6.80 17.27 30.68
CA LEU A 31 7.22 18.56 30.16
C LEU A 31 6.00 19.27 29.55
N SER A 32 5.44 20.20 30.32
CA SER A 32 4.21 20.93 29.97
C SER A 32 4.48 22.31 29.37
N ASN A 33 5.76 22.65 29.17
CA ASN A 33 6.18 23.90 28.55
C ASN A 33 6.29 23.75 27.03
N THR A 34 5.98 24.83 26.32
CA THR A 34 6.32 24.95 24.89
C THR A 34 7.79 25.38 24.80
N VAL A 35 8.64 24.61 24.11
CA VAL A 35 10.04 25.01 23.87
C VAL A 35 10.15 25.56 22.46
N THR A 36 10.65 26.78 22.29
CA THR A 36 10.64 27.51 21.01
C THR A 36 11.96 28.18 20.69
N GLY A 37 12.16 28.56 19.43
CA GLY A 37 13.26 29.43 19.00
C GLY A 37 14.56 28.68 18.70
N GLY A 38 15.68 29.34 18.99
CA GLY A 38 17.02 28.83 18.77
C GLY A 38 17.50 28.94 17.33
N SER A 39 18.82 29.01 17.18
CA SER A 39 19.53 29.08 15.89
C SER A 39 20.77 28.18 15.83
N SER A 40 21.33 27.80 16.99
CA SER A 40 22.46 26.87 17.12
C SER A 40 22.51 26.26 18.53
N GLY A 41 23.16 25.10 18.70
CA GLY A 41 23.15 24.33 19.97
C GLY A 41 22.22 23.10 19.90
N THR A 42 21.97 22.42 21.03
CA THR A 42 21.19 21.17 21.08
C THR A 42 20.12 21.23 22.16
N VAL A 43 18.94 20.66 21.87
CA VAL A 43 17.95 20.30 22.91
C VAL A 43 18.21 18.85 23.32
N SER A 44 18.71 18.66 24.54
CA SER A 44 19.18 17.35 25.03
C SER A 44 18.30 16.79 26.14
N PHE A 45 17.84 15.56 25.97
CA PHE A 45 17.22 14.74 27.01
C PHE A 45 18.25 13.73 27.48
N GLN A 46 18.73 13.88 28.71
CA GLN A 46 19.71 12.99 29.30
C GLN A 46 19.06 12.23 30.44
N LEU A 47 18.64 11.01 30.15
CA LEU A 47 17.73 10.27 31.00
C LEU A 47 18.43 9.07 31.62
N ASN A 48 18.12 8.77 32.87
CA ASN A 48 18.63 7.62 33.59
C ASN A 48 17.63 7.18 34.68
N GLY A 49 17.94 6.12 35.43
CA GLY A 49 17.09 5.66 36.55
C GLY A 49 15.69 5.19 36.13
N SER A 50 15.53 4.74 34.89
CA SER A 50 14.23 4.39 34.28
C SER A 50 13.28 5.58 34.16
N ALA A 51 13.79 6.81 34.10
CA ALA A 51 12.98 8.02 33.97
C ALA A 51 12.15 8.00 32.67
N VAL A 52 10.87 8.35 32.79
CA VAL A 52 9.98 8.65 31.66
C VAL A 52 9.72 10.15 31.60
N VAL A 53 10.24 10.81 30.56
CA VAL A 53 9.93 12.20 30.26
C VAL A 53 8.86 12.24 29.17
N THR A 54 7.66 12.73 29.51
CA THR A 54 6.54 12.85 28.58
C THR A 54 6.42 14.27 28.05
N LEU A 55 6.41 14.45 26.73
CA LEU A 55 6.21 15.74 26.06
C LEU A 55 4.72 16.05 25.94
N ALA A 56 4.19 16.91 26.81
CA ALA A 56 2.76 17.26 26.81
C ALA A 56 2.41 18.45 25.89
N LYS A 57 3.42 19.09 25.29
CA LYS A 57 3.28 20.18 24.33
C LYS A 57 4.24 19.98 23.16
N ALA A 58 3.77 20.36 21.97
CA ALA A 58 4.61 20.39 20.78
C ALA A 58 5.65 21.51 20.89
N ALA A 59 6.88 21.22 20.52
CA ALA A 59 7.96 22.19 20.47
C ALA A 59 8.16 22.75 19.05
N SER A 60 8.72 23.95 18.95
CA SER A 60 8.94 24.66 17.67
C SER A 60 10.34 25.29 17.59
N TYR A 61 11.34 24.65 18.19
CA TYR A 61 12.74 25.06 18.06
C TYR A 61 13.39 24.51 16.79
N SER A 62 14.49 25.12 16.34
CA SER A 62 15.23 24.71 15.14
C SER A 62 16.47 23.84 15.42
N ASN A 63 16.91 23.81 16.69
CA ASN A 63 18.05 23.03 17.13
C ASN A 63 17.85 21.51 16.93
N PRO A 64 18.92 20.74 16.66
CA PRO A 64 18.88 19.29 16.77
C PRO A 64 18.45 18.83 18.17
N THR A 65 17.72 17.71 18.22
CA THR A 65 17.33 17.06 19.47
C THR A 65 18.22 15.85 19.71
N SER A 66 18.68 15.65 20.95
CA SER A 66 19.37 14.42 21.34
C SER A 66 18.72 13.73 22.53
N LEU A 67 18.76 12.41 22.53
CA LEU A 67 18.42 11.55 23.65
C LEU A 67 19.65 10.72 24.01
N SER A 68 20.14 10.82 25.25
CA SER A 68 21.33 10.09 25.68
C SER A 68 21.25 9.66 27.15
N PRO A 69 22.07 8.71 27.59
CA PRO A 69 22.22 8.43 29.01
C PRO A 69 23.01 9.54 29.73
N THR A 70 22.96 9.56 31.07
CA THR A 70 23.85 10.38 31.93
C THR A 70 25.03 9.60 32.51
N GLY A 71 25.10 8.27 32.29
CA GLY A 71 26.11 7.37 32.84
C GLY A 71 25.95 5.93 32.35
N ALA A 72 26.79 5.00 32.83
CA ALA A 72 26.70 3.58 32.48
C ALA A 72 25.43 2.91 33.05
N ASN A 73 24.91 1.89 32.36
CA ASN A 73 23.68 1.17 32.72
C ASN A 73 22.45 2.10 32.89
N ALA A 74 22.46 3.28 32.27
CA ALA A 74 21.34 4.20 32.37
C ALA A 74 20.20 3.74 31.46
N ILE A 75 18.98 3.75 32.01
CA ILE A 75 17.76 3.46 31.26
C ILE A 75 16.90 4.72 31.30
N GLY A 76 16.36 5.14 30.15
CA GLY A 76 15.48 6.29 30.08
C GLY A 76 14.58 6.29 28.85
N THR A 77 13.39 6.87 29.02
CA THR A 77 12.37 6.97 27.97
C THR A 77 11.97 8.42 27.75
N LEU A 78 12.10 8.89 26.51
CA LEU A 78 11.42 10.08 26.03
C LEU A 78 10.13 9.65 25.35
N ARG A 79 8.99 10.09 25.87
CA ARG A 79 7.66 9.69 25.43
C ARG A 79 6.88 10.88 24.86
N LEU A 80 6.11 10.67 23.81
CA LEU A 80 5.14 11.66 23.35
C LEU A 80 3.86 11.62 24.18
N GLY A 81 3.40 12.79 24.61
CA GLY A 81 2.04 13.01 25.12
C GLY A 81 1.15 13.78 24.12
N ILE A 82 1.70 14.10 22.95
CA ILE A 82 1.04 14.85 21.88
C ILE A 82 1.74 14.55 20.54
N ALA A 83 1.01 14.66 19.44
CA ALA A 83 1.57 14.58 18.09
C ALA A 83 2.62 15.67 17.88
N ASN A 84 3.74 15.30 17.25
CA ASN A 84 4.90 16.17 17.02
C ASN A 84 5.35 16.88 18.30
N GLY A 85 5.46 16.14 19.41
CA GLY A 85 6.05 16.64 20.65
C GLY A 85 7.45 17.21 20.41
N LEU A 86 8.23 16.55 19.53
CA LEU A 86 9.47 17.11 18.98
C LEU A 86 9.20 17.89 17.68
N PRO A 87 10.00 18.93 17.34
CA PRO A 87 9.80 19.70 16.12
C PRO A 87 10.04 18.88 14.85
N ALA A 88 9.12 18.99 13.89
CA ALA A 88 9.06 18.18 12.67
C ALA A 88 10.32 18.21 11.79
N ASN A 89 11.04 19.34 11.80
CA ASN A 89 12.14 19.61 10.85
C ASN A 89 13.53 19.51 11.50
N THR A 90 13.63 18.88 12.67
CA THR A 90 14.91 18.78 13.39
C THR A 90 15.50 17.38 13.30
N PRO A 91 16.84 17.24 13.18
CA PRO A 91 17.50 15.96 13.38
C PRO A 91 17.28 15.46 14.80
N PHE A 92 17.03 14.16 14.94
CA PHE A 92 16.99 13.48 16.23
C PHE A 92 18.10 12.43 16.31
N THR A 93 18.90 12.52 17.36
CA THR A 93 20.00 11.59 17.62
C THR A 93 19.76 10.86 18.92
N ILE A 94 19.74 9.53 18.88
CA ILE A 94 19.76 8.69 20.07
C ILE A 94 21.18 8.16 20.26
N THR A 95 21.78 8.44 21.41
CA THR A 95 23.11 7.95 21.77
C THR A 95 22.98 6.99 22.94
N ASN A 96 23.67 5.86 22.88
CA ASN A 96 23.82 4.95 24.00
C ASN A 96 25.30 4.79 24.36
N ASN A 97 25.59 4.34 25.57
CA ASN A 97 26.95 3.98 25.98
C ASN A 97 26.91 2.64 26.72
N GLY A 98 27.68 1.66 26.25
CA GLY A 98 27.76 0.31 26.79
C GLY A 98 26.41 -0.40 26.81
N THR A 99 25.93 -0.72 28.01
CA THR A 99 24.69 -1.44 28.33
C THR A 99 23.49 -0.52 28.57
N SER A 100 23.65 0.80 28.47
CA SER A 100 22.55 1.76 28.64
C SER A 100 21.45 1.54 27.60
N VAL A 101 20.20 1.87 27.94
CA VAL A 101 19.02 1.76 27.07
C VAL A 101 18.29 3.09 27.00
N GLN A 102 18.19 3.65 25.81
CA GLN A 102 17.44 4.88 25.56
C GLN A 102 16.29 4.59 24.61
N THR A 103 15.08 4.91 25.06
CA THR A 103 13.85 4.68 24.32
C THR A 103 13.20 5.99 23.90
N PHE A 104 12.84 6.11 22.63
CA PHE A 104 11.87 7.09 22.16
C PHE A 104 10.54 6.37 21.88
N ASP A 105 9.49 6.75 22.60
CA ASP A 105 8.19 6.11 22.58
C ASP A 105 7.12 7.05 22.03
N LEU A 106 6.56 6.72 20.87
CA LEU A 106 5.51 7.51 20.21
C LEU A 106 4.19 7.49 21.00
N ASN A 107 3.93 6.45 21.81
CA ASN A 107 2.76 6.38 22.69
C ASN A 107 1.42 6.77 22.01
N GLY A 108 1.20 6.31 20.78
CA GLY A 108 -0.02 6.56 20.02
C GLY A 108 -0.05 7.87 19.24
N PHE A 109 1.02 8.65 19.24
CA PHE A 109 1.09 9.95 18.60
C PHE A 109 2.01 9.95 17.38
N ALA A 110 1.58 10.65 16.32
CA ALA A 110 2.41 10.86 15.14
C ALA A 110 3.64 11.73 15.46
N GLN A 111 4.78 11.43 14.86
CA GLN A 111 6.00 12.23 14.94
C GLN A 111 6.65 12.36 13.57
N THR A 112 6.96 13.59 13.17
CA THR A 112 7.83 13.88 12.02
C THR A 112 9.20 14.31 12.51
N LEU A 113 10.27 13.88 11.86
CA LEU A 113 11.64 14.32 12.12
C LEU A 113 12.30 14.65 10.78
N ALA A 114 13.36 15.46 10.79
CA ALA A 114 14.17 15.62 9.58
C ALA A 114 14.96 14.32 9.33
N THR A 115 15.71 13.87 10.31
CA THR A 115 16.48 12.62 10.25
C THR A 115 16.48 11.93 11.60
N LEU A 116 16.69 10.62 11.57
CA LEU A 116 16.91 9.81 12.77
C LEU A 116 18.31 9.22 12.70
N SER A 117 19.09 9.37 13.78
CA SER A 117 20.48 8.91 13.81
C SER A 117 20.85 8.26 15.13
N THR A 118 21.81 7.34 15.07
CA THR A 118 22.53 6.88 16.26
C THR A 118 23.80 7.71 16.46
N GLY A 119 24.05 8.18 17.68
CA GLY A 119 25.27 8.93 18.00
C GLY A 119 26.55 8.08 17.88
N ALA A 120 27.69 8.72 17.61
CA ALA A 120 28.99 8.06 17.51
C ALA A 120 29.36 7.30 18.78
N GLY A 121 29.92 6.09 18.64
CA GLY A 121 30.30 5.21 19.76
C GLY A 121 29.12 4.51 20.46
N GLY A 122 27.90 4.63 19.92
CA GLY A 122 26.71 4.04 20.50
C GLY A 122 26.57 2.54 20.28
N ASN A 123 26.12 1.81 21.31
CA ASN A 123 25.60 0.46 21.13
C ASN A 123 24.23 0.53 20.43
N SER A 124 24.20 0.01 19.21
CA SER A 124 23.07 -0.03 18.30
C SER A 124 21.83 -0.69 18.91
N THR A 125 21.95 -1.85 19.57
CA THR A 125 20.77 -2.64 19.98
C THR A 125 19.92 -2.01 21.07
N ASN A 126 20.51 -1.11 21.86
CA ASN A 126 19.85 -0.50 23.02
C ASN A 126 19.32 0.91 22.75
N SER A 127 19.44 1.37 21.51
CA SER A 127 18.72 2.55 21.01
C SER A 127 17.40 2.05 20.48
N LEU A 128 16.29 2.40 21.14
CA LEU A 128 14.97 1.92 20.77
C LEU A 128 14.08 3.08 20.33
N VAL A 129 13.47 2.95 19.16
CA VAL A 129 12.27 3.70 18.79
C VAL A 129 11.10 2.73 18.78
N THR A 130 10.03 3.08 19.49
CA THR A 130 8.86 2.22 19.61
C THR A 130 7.57 3.04 19.59
N ASN A 131 6.46 2.33 19.45
CA ASN A 131 5.14 2.87 19.72
C ASN A 131 4.37 1.92 20.63
N SER A 132 4.19 2.34 21.89
CA SER A 132 3.44 1.57 22.90
C SER A 132 1.93 1.81 22.89
N GLY A 133 1.44 2.79 22.10
CA GLY A 133 0.03 3.16 22.02
C GLY A 133 -0.67 2.63 20.77
N ALA A 134 -1.77 3.29 20.38
CA ALA A 134 -2.46 3.03 19.12
C ALA A 134 -1.52 3.25 17.92
N ARG A 135 -1.81 2.63 16.77
CA ARG A 135 -0.95 2.73 15.59
C ARG A 135 -0.69 4.19 15.19
N ALA A 136 0.58 4.55 14.99
CA ALA A 136 0.97 5.93 14.73
C ALA A 136 2.25 6.03 13.87
N PRO A 137 2.35 7.07 13.00
CA PRO A 137 3.48 7.21 12.09
C PRO A 137 4.68 7.93 12.71
N LEU A 138 5.86 7.35 12.49
CA LEU A 138 7.15 8.03 12.50
C LEU A 138 7.52 8.41 11.06
N THR A 139 7.52 9.71 10.76
CA THR A 139 7.86 10.25 9.44
C THR A 139 9.26 10.85 9.42
N LEU A 140 10.08 10.46 8.46
CA LEU A 140 11.42 11.00 8.21
C LEU A 140 11.39 11.86 6.95
N SER A 141 11.46 13.18 7.11
CA SER A 141 11.09 14.16 6.08
C SER A 141 12.26 15.00 5.56
N GLY A 142 13.48 14.77 6.06
CA GLY A 142 14.66 15.57 5.74
C GLY A 142 15.31 15.25 4.40
N SER A 143 16.15 16.18 3.94
CA SER A 143 16.94 16.08 2.71
C SER A 143 18.35 15.51 2.91
N ALA A 144 18.79 15.35 4.16
CA ALA A 144 20.11 14.83 4.48
C ALA A 144 20.14 13.29 4.46
N THR A 145 21.34 12.73 4.29
CA THR A 145 21.60 11.31 4.49
C THR A 145 21.87 11.03 5.97
N SER A 146 21.21 10.01 6.53
CA SER A 146 21.39 9.63 7.93
C SER A 146 21.29 8.12 8.15
N THR A 147 21.92 7.64 9.21
CA THR A 147 21.90 6.23 9.60
C THR A 147 21.43 6.09 11.03
N TYR A 148 20.43 5.25 11.23
CA TYR A 148 19.98 4.81 12.54
C TYR A 148 20.29 3.33 12.70
N ALA A 149 21.19 3.02 13.61
CA ALA A 149 21.54 1.64 13.93
C ALA A 149 20.68 1.01 15.04
N GLY A 150 19.74 1.76 15.60
CA GLY A 150 18.86 1.26 16.65
C GLY A 150 17.71 0.38 16.16
N THR A 151 16.99 -0.16 17.13
CA THR A 151 15.81 -1.00 16.92
C THR A 151 14.57 -0.15 16.67
N LEU A 152 13.77 -0.48 15.65
CA LEU A 152 12.41 0.02 15.47
C LEU A 152 11.41 -1.10 15.82
N SER A 153 10.39 -0.79 16.63
CA SER A 153 9.44 -1.78 17.16
C SER A 153 8.04 -1.21 17.41
N GLY A 154 7.12 -2.09 17.84
CA GLY A 154 5.78 -1.71 18.29
C GLY A 154 4.81 -1.41 17.15
N ALA A 155 3.66 -0.82 17.49
CA ALA A 155 2.60 -0.47 16.53
C ALA A 155 2.96 0.79 15.71
N LEU A 156 4.16 0.84 15.14
CA LEU A 156 4.72 2.00 14.48
C LEU A 156 4.56 1.89 12.97
N ASP A 157 4.03 2.94 12.36
CA ASP A 157 4.09 3.13 10.90
C ASP A 157 5.36 3.88 10.54
N LEU A 158 6.10 3.40 9.56
CA LEU A 158 7.31 4.04 9.09
C LEU A 158 7.03 4.80 7.80
N ALA A 159 7.24 6.11 7.81
CA ALA A 159 7.11 6.94 6.63
C ALA A 159 8.44 7.64 6.30
N LYS A 160 8.80 7.69 5.01
CA LYS A 160 9.96 8.42 4.49
C LYS A 160 9.49 9.34 3.36
N SER A 161 9.61 10.65 3.52
CA SER A 161 9.05 11.64 2.57
C SER A 161 10.04 12.67 2.05
N GLY A 162 11.16 12.91 2.73
CA GLY A 162 12.18 13.88 2.28
C GLY A 162 13.05 13.37 1.13
N SER A 163 13.76 14.25 0.44
CA SER A 163 14.64 13.87 -0.68
C SER A 163 15.93 13.14 -0.26
N GLY A 164 16.26 13.12 1.04
CA GLY A 164 17.48 12.51 1.55
C GLY A 164 17.41 10.98 1.61
N SER A 165 18.48 10.36 2.13
CA SER A 165 18.51 8.92 2.40
C SER A 165 18.46 8.62 3.89
N GLN A 166 17.60 7.69 4.31
CA GLN A 166 17.63 7.14 5.66
C GLN A 166 18.03 5.66 5.59
N SER A 167 19.14 5.31 6.22
CA SER A 167 19.55 3.91 6.42
C SER A 167 19.16 3.43 7.80
N LEU A 168 18.46 2.29 7.86
CA LEU A 168 18.09 1.58 9.08
C LEU A 168 18.91 0.30 9.15
N THR A 169 19.91 0.28 10.01
CA THR A 169 20.88 -0.83 10.11
C THR A 169 20.62 -1.74 11.31
N GLY A 170 19.76 -1.33 12.24
CA GLY A 170 19.38 -2.13 13.40
C GLY A 170 18.23 -3.09 13.12
N SER A 171 17.76 -3.75 14.18
CA SER A 171 16.64 -4.69 14.11
C SER A 171 15.32 -3.98 13.83
N LEU A 172 14.50 -4.58 12.97
CA LEU A 172 13.15 -4.10 12.64
C LEU A 172 12.15 -5.13 13.15
N THR A 173 11.23 -4.69 14.01
CA THR A 173 10.20 -5.53 14.64
C THR A 173 8.87 -4.77 14.77
N TYR A 174 8.69 -3.68 14.03
CA TYR A 174 7.45 -2.92 14.02
C TYR A 174 6.39 -3.65 13.19
N THR A 175 5.13 -3.53 13.59
CA THR A 175 3.98 -4.22 12.98
C THR A 175 3.13 -3.32 12.07
N GLY A 176 3.60 -2.10 11.84
CA GLY A 176 2.91 -1.10 11.01
C GLY A 176 3.38 -1.05 9.56
N ASP A 177 2.77 -0.15 8.80
CA ASP A 177 3.01 -0.01 7.36
C ASP A 177 4.32 0.71 7.09
N THR A 178 4.88 0.48 5.90
CA THR A 178 6.01 1.25 5.39
C THR A 178 5.58 2.08 4.19
N THR A 179 5.72 3.39 4.28
CA THR A 179 5.43 4.32 3.19
C THR A 179 6.69 5.08 2.76
N VAL A 180 7.06 5.00 1.48
CA VAL A 180 8.19 5.76 0.90
C VAL A 180 7.64 6.72 -0.16
N LEU A 181 7.47 7.98 0.24
CA LEU A 181 6.98 9.07 -0.61
C LEU A 181 8.11 9.82 -1.33
N GLY A 182 9.35 9.75 -0.81
CA GLY A 182 10.48 10.47 -1.39
C GLY A 182 11.85 10.04 -0.85
N GLY A 183 12.88 10.27 -1.68
CA GLY A 183 14.27 9.90 -1.39
C GLY A 183 14.46 8.40 -1.27
N THR A 184 15.45 7.98 -0.48
CA THR A 184 15.76 6.56 -0.27
C THR A 184 15.49 6.15 1.18
N LEU A 185 14.77 5.05 1.37
CA LEU A 185 14.74 4.30 2.63
C LEU A 185 15.55 3.04 2.42
N THR A 186 16.65 2.87 3.16
CA THR A 186 17.48 1.65 3.12
C THR A 186 17.21 0.79 4.34
N LEU A 187 16.83 -0.46 4.11
CA LEU A 187 16.67 -1.49 5.15
C LEU A 187 17.84 -2.47 5.05
N GLN A 188 18.58 -2.68 6.13
CA GLN A 188 19.68 -3.66 6.18
C GLN A 188 19.26 -5.04 6.73
N ASN A 189 18.04 -5.15 7.25
CA ASN A 189 17.50 -6.36 7.85
C ASN A 189 16.05 -6.54 7.41
N VAL A 190 15.61 -7.80 7.35
CA VAL A 190 14.20 -8.21 7.21
C VAL A 190 13.42 -7.81 8.47
N ASN A 191 12.13 -7.50 8.33
CA ASN A 191 11.22 -7.28 9.44
C ASN A 191 10.21 -8.45 9.53
N PRO A 192 10.46 -9.47 10.35
CA PRO A 192 9.60 -10.67 10.41
C PRO A 192 8.28 -10.47 11.18
N ASN A 193 7.86 -9.21 11.40
CA ASN A 193 6.65 -8.85 12.15
C ASN A 193 5.68 -7.99 11.31
N ASN A 194 5.99 -7.71 10.04
CA ASN A 194 5.18 -6.86 9.16
C ASN A 194 4.43 -7.66 8.07
N GLU A 195 4.26 -8.97 8.23
CA GLU A 195 3.63 -9.86 7.24
C GLU A 195 2.16 -9.50 6.96
N THR A 196 1.48 -8.86 7.91
CA THR A 196 0.11 -8.34 7.74
C THR A 196 0.06 -6.88 7.32
N SER A 197 1.21 -6.25 7.07
CA SER A 197 1.33 -4.82 6.79
C SER A 197 1.39 -4.54 5.30
N SER A 198 1.19 -3.28 4.93
CA SER A 198 1.34 -2.78 3.56
C SER A 198 2.66 -2.03 3.38
N VAL A 199 3.24 -2.17 2.20
CA VAL A 199 4.31 -1.32 1.69
C VAL A 199 3.75 -0.42 0.59
N ALA A 200 3.90 0.89 0.72
CA ALA A 200 3.50 1.86 -0.29
C ALA A 200 4.72 2.68 -0.75
N ILE A 201 4.97 2.72 -2.05
CA ILE A 201 6.08 3.49 -2.64
C ILE A 201 5.51 4.43 -3.70
N ALA A 202 5.93 5.69 -3.70
CA ALA A 202 5.57 6.63 -4.76
C ALA A 202 6.07 6.12 -6.12
N SER A 203 5.35 6.43 -7.20
CA SER A 203 5.73 5.99 -8.56
C SER A 203 7.06 6.59 -9.03
N SER A 204 7.43 7.77 -8.51
CA SER A 204 8.66 8.49 -8.83
C SER A 204 9.28 9.11 -7.57
N LEU A 205 10.57 9.44 -7.62
CA LEU A 205 11.34 10.12 -6.56
C LEU A 205 11.50 9.34 -5.25
N ALA A 206 11.08 8.08 -5.20
CA ALA A 206 11.15 7.22 -4.03
C ALA A 206 11.82 5.88 -4.37
N THR A 207 12.72 5.44 -3.49
CA THR A 207 13.38 4.13 -3.58
C THR A 207 13.34 3.45 -2.22
N LEU A 208 12.85 2.20 -2.19
CA LEU A 208 13.06 1.29 -1.08
C LEU A 208 14.26 0.39 -1.41
N GLN A 209 15.37 0.59 -0.70
CA GLN A 209 16.59 -0.17 -0.89
C GLN A 209 16.65 -1.32 0.13
N LEU A 210 16.51 -2.55 -0.36
CA LEU A 210 16.56 -3.79 0.42
C LEU A 210 17.99 -4.33 0.38
N ASN A 211 18.81 -3.89 1.34
CA ASN A 211 20.24 -4.21 1.38
C ASN A 211 20.55 -5.34 2.38
N PHE A 212 19.82 -6.43 2.21
CA PHE A 212 20.00 -7.71 2.90
C PHE A 212 19.87 -8.86 1.89
N THR A 213 20.27 -10.06 2.28
CA THR A 213 20.04 -11.27 1.49
C THR A 213 18.69 -11.91 1.85
N GLY A 214 18.01 -12.52 0.88
CA GLY A 214 16.68 -13.12 1.09
C GLY A 214 15.54 -12.12 0.86
N THR A 215 14.40 -12.35 1.52
CA THR A 215 13.16 -11.60 1.30
C THR A 215 12.58 -11.06 2.60
N ASP A 216 12.02 -9.86 2.54
CA ASP A 216 11.00 -9.39 3.48
C ASP A 216 9.62 -9.85 2.99
N THR A 217 8.65 -10.07 3.88
CA THR A 217 7.29 -10.54 3.51
C THR A 217 6.25 -9.58 4.03
N VAL A 218 5.31 -9.17 3.17
CA VAL A 218 4.24 -8.22 3.51
C VAL A 218 2.90 -8.66 2.92
N ASP A 219 1.80 -8.08 3.41
CA ASP A 219 0.46 -8.36 2.89
C ASP A 219 0.33 -7.77 1.50
N LYS A 220 0.51 -6.44 1.40
CA LYS A 220 0.24 -5.68 0.18
C LYS A 220 1.40 -4.80 -0.23
N LEU A 221 1.55 -4.62 -1.55
CA LEU A 221 2.43 -3.62 -2.14
C LEU A 221 1.63 -2.65 -2.98
N PHE A 222 1.85 -1.35 -2.78
CA PHE A 222 1.30 -0.28 -3.60
C PHE A 222 2.43 0.50 -4.27
N ILE A 223 2.30 0.75 -5.58
CA ILE A 223 3.19 1.64 -6.32
C ILE A 223 2.36 2.76 -6.95
N GLY A 224 2.62 4.01 -6.56
CA GLY A 224 1.84 5.16 -7.01
C GLY A 224 0.36 5.08 -6.63
N GLY A 225 0.05 4.49 -5.47
CA GLY A 225 -1.33 4.27 -5.01
C GLY A 225 -2.04 3.04 -5.60
N VAL A 226 -1.43 2.35 -6.58
CA VAL A 226 -2.02 1.15 -7.20
C VAL A 226 -1.46 -0.12 -6.55
N GLN A 227 -2.34 -0.97 -6.01
CA GLN A 227 -1.97 -2.26 -5.43
C GLN A 227 -1.41 -3.20 -6.50
N ARG A 228 -0.38 -3.95 -6.13
CA ARG A 228 0.29 -4.92 -6.97
C ARG A 228 -0.15 -6.33 -6.63
N THR A 229 -0.13 -7.22 -7.62
CA THR A 229 -0.48 -8.64 -7.45
C THR A 229 0.42 -9.31 -6.42
N ALA A 230 -0.04 -10.41 -5.82
CA ALA A 230 0.82 -11.24 -4.98
C ALA A 230 2.01 -11.78 -5.81
N GLY A 231 3.16 -11.96 -5.16
CA GLY A 231 4.39 -12.45 -5.79
C GLY A 231 5.66 -11.85 -5.20
N VAL A 232 6.80 -12.25 -5.76
CA VAL A 232 8.12 -11.75 -5.35
C VAL A 232 8.51 -10.55 -6.22
N TYR A 233 8.76 -9.41 -5.58
CA TYR A 233 9.23 -8.18 -6.19
C TYR A 233 10.72 -8.00 -5.94
N LYS A 234 11.44 -7.55 -6.97
CA LYS A 234 12.89 -7.39 -6.95
C LYS A 234 13.33 -6.10 -7.62
N ALA A 235 14.55 -5.67 -7.33
CA ALA A 235 15.20 -4.58 -8.04
C ALA A 235 15.44 -4.91 -9.53
N LEU A 236 15.43 -3.88 -10.37
CA LEU A 236 15.88 -4.00 -11.77
C LEU A 236 17.30 -4.59 -11.83
N GLY A 237 17.52 -5.56 -12.73
CA GLY A 237 18.82 -6.22 -12.89
C GLY A 237 19.14 -7.31 -11.85
N SER A 238 18.30 -7.53 -10.83
CA SER A 238 18.51 -8.63 -9.88
C SER A 238 18.40 -10.01 -10.57
N PRO A 239 19.27 -10.99 -10.25
CA PRO A 239 19.22 -12.33 -10.83
C PRO A 239 18.13 -13.22 -10.24
N VAL A 240 17.49 -12.81 -9.14
CA VAL A 240 16.43 -13.59 -8.45
C VAL A 240 15.19 -13.71 -9.34
N ALA A 241 14.42 -14.80 -9.28
CA ALA A 241 13.14 -14.90 -9.98
C ALA A 241 12.09 -13.96 -9.35
N GLY A 242 11.30 -13.25 -10.16
CA GLY A 242 10.27 -12.33 -9.67
C GLY A 242 10.02 -11.12 -10.57
N VAL A 243 9.09 -10.27 -10.16
CA VAL A 243 8.70 -9.04 -10.86
C VAL A 243 9.72 -7.94 -10.56
N ALA A 244 10.42 -7.47 -11.59
CA ALA A 244 11.39 -6.38 -11.45
C ALA A 244 10.70 -5.01 -11.47
N ILE A 245 10.95 -4.16 -10.48
CA ILE A 245 10.39 -2.81 -10.39
C ILE A 245 11.46 -1.76 -10.10
N ALA A 246 11.29 -0.54 -10.63
CA ALA A 246 12.25 0.56 -10.49
C ALA A 246 12.32 1.13 -9.07
N GLN A 247 11.28 0.93 -8.27
CA GLN A 247 11.14 1.43 -6.91
C GLN A 247 11.94 0.61 -5.88
N LEU A 248 12.47 -0.55 -6.27
CA LEU A 248 13.33 -1.39 -5.43
C LEU A 248 14.78 -1.31 -5.89
N ALA A 249 15.68 -1.30 -4.91
CA ALA A 249 17.13 -1.42 -5.10
C ALA A 249 17.74 -2.41 -4.10
N GLY A 250 18.95 -2.88 -4.38
CA GLY A 250 19.68 -3.80 -3.51
C GLY A 250 19.47 -5.28 -3.84
N PRO A 251 20.21 -6.17 -3.14
CA PRO A 251 20.17 -7.62 -3.37
C PRO A 251 18.91 -8.32 -2.82
N GLY A 252 18.19 -7.70 -1.89
CA GLY A 252 17.01 -8.29 -1.26
C GLY A 252 15.75 -8.21 -2.13
N THR A 253 14.74 -9.00 -1.77
CA THR A 253 13.42 -9.00 -2.42
C THR A 253 12.30 -8.69 -1.43
N LEU A 254 11.12 -8.39 -1.95
CA LEU A 254 9.88 -8.21 -1.19
C LEU A 254 8.85 -9.25 -1.67
N THR A 255 8.40 -10.12 -0.78
CA THR A 255 7.34 -11.09 -1.05
C THR A 255 6.01 -10.48 -0.64
N VAL A 256 5.08 -10.38 -1.57
CA VAL A 256 3.73 -9.83 -1.39
C VAL A 256 2.73 -10.97 -1.38
N THR A 257 1.94 -11.09 -0.33
CA THR A 257 1.07 -12.25 -0.10
C THR A 257 -0.35 -12.07 -0.63
N SER A 258 -0.86 -10.83 -0.72
CA SER A 258 -2.17 -10.54 -1.31
C SER A 258 -2.10 -9.53 -2.46
N GLY A 259 -2.79 -9.87 -3.55
CA GLY A 259 -3.01 -8.99 -4.69
C GLY A 259 -4.25 -8.11 -4.51
N PRO A 260 -4.56 -7.25 -5.50
CA PRO A 260 -5.88 -6.64 -5.59
C PRO A 260 -6.96 -7.73 -5.52
N PRO A 261 -8.11 -7.49 -4.88
CA PRO A 261 -9.22 -8.43 -4.90
C PRO A 261 -9.54 -8.83 -6.35
N ALA A 262 -9.92 -10.09 -6.58
CA ALA A 262 -10.34 -10.48 -7.92
C ALA A 262 -11.52 -9.61 -8.36
N ALA A 263 -11.60 -9.31 -9.66
CA ALA A 263 -12.71 -8.53 -10.21
C ALA A 263 -14.06 -9.18 -9.86
N TYR A 264 -14.12 -10.52 -9.86
CA TYR A 264 -15.27 -11.30 -9.39
C TYR A 264 -15.60 -11.03 -7.92
N ASP A 265 -14.64 -11.11 -7.00
CA ASP A 265 -14.90 -10.93 -5.56
C ASP A 265 -15.44 -9.52 -5.27
N THR A 266 -14.90 -8.52 -5.98
CA THR A 266 -15.35 -7.13 -5.88
C THR A 266 -16.78 -6.98 -6.40
N TRP A 267 -17.08 -7.58 -7.55
CA TRP A 267 -18.42 -7.59 -8.14
C TRP A 267 -19.43 -8.33 -7.25
N ALA A 268 -19.06 -9.51 -6.76
CA ALA A 268 -19.91 -10.36 -5.93
C ALA A 268 -20.30 -9.66 -4.63
N ALA A 269 -19.32 -9.03 -3.97
CA ALA A 269 -19.57 -8.21 -2.78
C ALA A 269 -20.47 -7.01 -3.07
N ALA A 270 -20.28 -6.33 -4.22
CA ALA A 270 -21.11 -5.20 -4.63
C ALA A 270 -22.56 -5.61 -4.94
N LYS A 271 -22.77 -6.82 -5.46
CA LYS A 271 -24.09 -7.44 -5.67
C LYS A 271 -24.72 -7.99 -4.38
N GLY A 272 -23.99 -7.99 -3.26
CA GLY A 272 -24.49 -8.47 -1.98
C GLY A 272 -24.45 -9.99 -1.81
N LEU A 273 -23.68 -10.71 -2.63
CA LEU A 273 -23.44 -12.13 -2.43
C LEU A 273 -22.69 -12.35 -1.11
N THR A 274 -23.07 -13.42 -0.42
CA THR A 274 -22.51 -13.85 0.86
C THR A 274 -21.64 -15.08 0.69
N ALA A 275 -20.89 -15.46 1.72
CA ALA A 275 -20.07 -16.68 1.67
C ALA A 275 -20.87 -17.95 1.34
N ALA A 276 -22.19 -17.95 1.61
CA ALA A 276 -23.06 -19.10 1.34
C ALA A 276 -23.42 -19.26 -0.15
N ASN A 277 -23.41 -18.18 -0.94
CA ASN A 277 -23.89 -18.19 -2.32
C ASN A 277 -22.95 -17.53 -3.33
N MET A 278 -21.75 -17.08 -2.92
CA MET A 278 -20.79 -16.40 -3.80
C MET A 278 -19.94 -17.30 -4.70
N ALA A 279 -20.10 -18.63 -4.66
CA ALA A 279 -19.28 -19.50 -5.53
C ALA A 279 -19.69 -19.33 -7.00
N MET A 280 -18.71 -19.22 -7.91
CA MET A 280 -18.92 -18.90 -9.33
C MET A 280 -19.90 -19.82 -10.07
N GLY A 281 -20.00 -21.09 -9.66
CA GLY A 281 -20.89 -22.07 -10.29
C GLY A 281 -22.29 -22.16 -9.67
N LEU A 282 -22.62 -21.32 -8.69
CA LEU A 282 -23.96 -21.28 -8.09
C LEU A 282 -24.88 -20.34 -8.87
N ASP A 283 -26.17 -20.58 -8.73
CA ASP A 283 -27.29 -19.83 -9.29
C ASP A 283 -28.24 -19.49 -8.12
N PRO A 284 -28.03 -18.36 -7.42
CA PRO A 284 -28.77 -18.05 -6.19
C PRO A 284 -30.22 -17.65 -6.40
N ASP A 285 -30.59 -17.13 -7.57
CA ASP A 285 -31.95 -16.67 -7.91
C ASP A 285 -32.74 -17.68 -8.75
N GLY A 286 -32.08 -18.72 -9.26
CA GLY A 286 -32.69 -19.89 -9.89
C GLY A 286 -33.13 -19.65 -11.32
N ASP A 287 -32.53 -18.69 -12.03
CA ASP A 287 -32.87 -18.37 -13.42
C ASP A 287 -32.11 -19.22 -14.45
N GLY A 288 -31.21 -20.10 -13.99
CA GLY A 288 -30.35 -20.96 -14.79
C GLY A 288 -28.99 -20.33 -15.12
N GLN A 289 -28.72 -19.10 -14.70
CA GLN A 289 -27.46 -18.41 -14.90
C GLN A 289 -26.59 -18.51 -13.64
N THR A 290 -25.38 -19.02 -13.83
CA THR A 290 -24.42 -19.05 -12.73
C THR A 290 -23.88 -17.66 -12.42
N ASN A 291 -23.41 -17.43 -11.20
CA ASN A 291 -22.70 -16.21 -10.81
C ASN A 291 -21.55 -15.84 -11.77
N LEU A 292 -20.90 -16.84 -12.37
CA LEU A 292 -19.88 -16.63 -13.40
C LEU A 292 -20.44 -15.97 -14.67
N ALA A 293 -21.60 -16.44 -15.12
CA ALA A 293 -22.30 -15.87 -16.27
C ALA A 293 -22.78 -14.44 -15.94
N GLU A 294 -23.40 -14.26 -14.77
CA GLU A 294 -23.85 -12.96 -14.27
C GLU A 294 -22.70 -11.94 -14.20
N PHE A 295 -21.53 -12.36 -13.68
CA PHE A 295 -20.33 -11.53 -13.64
C PHE A 295 -19.82 -11.14 -15.04
N ALA A 296 -19.82 -12.11 -15.98
CA ALA A 296 -19.35 -11.88 -17.35
C ALA A 296 -20.25 -10.88 -18.11
N PHE A 297 -21.57 -10.94 -17.93
CA PHE A 297 -22.53 -10.15 -18.72
C PHE A 297 -23.19 -8.98 -17.98
N ASN A 298 -22.69 -8.64 -16.79
CA ASN A 298 -23.24 -7.57 -15.96
C ASN A 298 -24.70 -7.82 -15.53
N GLY A 299 -25.04 -9.04 -15.16
CA GLY A 299 -26.35 -9.36 -14.57
C GLY A 299 -26.39 -9.17 -13.04
N ASP A 300 -27.54 -9.44 -12.43
CA ASP A 300 -27.76 -9.45 -10.99
C ASP A 300 -28.02 -10.88 -10.48
N PRO A 301 -27.05 -11.51 -9.76
CA PRO A 301 -27.14 -12.90 -9.29
C PRO A 301 -28.16 -13.13 -8.17
N LEU A 302 -28.89 -12.08 -7.76
CA LEU A 302 -29.95 -12.13 -6.76
C LEU A 302 -31.32 -11.79 -7.36
N SER A 303 -31.43 -11.65 -8.67
CA SER A 303 -32.64 -11.27 -9.38
C SER A 303 -32.73 -11.96 -10.74
N GLY A 304 -33.51 -13.03 -10.81
CA GLY A 304 -33.77 -13.78 -12.06
C GLY A 304 -34.54 -13.03 -13.15
N ALA A 305 -34.73 -11.72 -12.99
CA ALA A 305 -35.20 -10.81 -14.03
C ALA A 305 -34.07 -10.05 -14.75
N ASP A 306 -32.83 -10.11 -14.25
CA ASP A 306 -31.66 -9.38 -14.76
C ASP A 306 -30.48 -10.33 -15.03
N SER A 307 -30.59 -11.14 -16.08
CA SER A 307 -29.55 -12.12 -16.48
C SER A 307 -28.38 -11.51 -17.28
N GLY A 308 -28.20 -10.19 -17.21
CA GLY A 308 -27.25 -9.43 -18.04
C GLY A 308 -27.74 -9.15 -19.47
N LEU A 309 -27.10 -8.19 -20.14
CA LEU A 309 -27.61 -7.62 -21.41
C LEU A 309 -27.10 -8.39 -22.64
N ARG A 310 -27.69 -9.53 -23.02
CA ARG A 310 -27.38 -10.16 -24.33
C ARG A 310 -28.38 -9.73 -25.40
N LEU A 311 -27.90 -9.01 -26.42
CA LEU A 311 -28.74 -8.53 -27.52
C LEU A 311 -28.37 -9.26 -28.83
N ALA A 312 -29.21 -10.22 -29.22
CA ALA A 312 -29.17 -10.83 -30.55
C ALA A 312 -30.17 -10.11 -31.46
N LEU A 313 -29.67 -9.45 -32.51
CA LEU A 313 -30.49 -8.79 -33.53
C LEU A 313 -30.18 -9.41 -34.89
N GLU A 314 -31.22 -9.60 -35.70
CA GLU A 314 -31.06 -9.63 -37.15
C GLU A 314 -30.76 -8.22 -37.63
N ASP A 315 -29.77 -8.06 -38.51
CA ASP A 315 -29.27 -6.76 -38.93
C ASP A 315 -30.35 -5.92 -39.61
N THR A 316 -30.28 -4.60 -39.38
CA THR A 316 -31.16 -3.58 -39.95
C THR A 316 -30.33 -2.55 -40.72
N ASN A 317 -29.30 -2.99 -41.45
CA ASN A 317 -28.45 -2.14 -42.30
C ASN A 317 -29.20 -1.54 -43.51
N GLY A 318 -30.53 -1.72 -43.59
CA GLY A 318 -31.39 -1.12 -44.60
C GLY A 318 -31.28 -1.76 -45.98
N ASN A 319 -30.51 -2.85 -46.12
CA ASN A 319 -30.60 -3.74 -47.27
C ASN A 319 -31.76 -4.74 -47.07
N THR A 320 -32.05 -5.58 -48.06
CA THR A 320 -33.15 -6.57 -48.00
C THR A 320 -32.75 -7.90 -47.34
N LEU A 321 -31.58 -7.97 -46.69
CA LEU A 321 -30.92 -9.21 -46.30
C LEU A 321 -30.57 -9.20 -44.81
N ALA A 322 -31.25 -10.05 -44.04
CA ALA A 322 -31.06 -10.16 -42.60
C ALA A 322 -29.76 -10.91 -42.25
N GLU A 323 -28.88 -10.30 -41.44
CA GLU A 323 -27.66 -10.91 -40.92
C GLU A 323 -27.81 -11.19 -39.42
N LEU A 324 -27.43 -12.38 -38.94
CA LEU A 324 -27.48 -12.66 -37.51
C LEU A 324 -26.29 -12.00 -36.81
N THR A 325 -26.56 -11.11 -35.87
CA THR A 325 -25.53 -10.47 -35.04
C THR A 325 -25.76 -10.69 -33.56
N LEU A 326 -24.66 -10.84 -32.82
CA LEU A 326 -24.64 -11.00 -31.37
C LEU A 326 -23.89 -9.83 -30.75
N THR A 327 -24.59 -9.00 -29.98
CA THR A 327 -24.00 -7.93 -29.19
C THR A 327 -24.03 -8.32 -27.72
N ILE A 328 -22.87 -8.33 -27.07
CA ILE A 328 -22.73 -8.69 -25.66
C ILE A 328 -21.90 -7.63 -24.92
N PRO A 329 -22.22 -7.34 -23.65
CA PRO A 329 -21.28 -6.69 -22.75
C PRO A 329 -20.13 -7.65 -22.46
N VAL A 330 -18.94 -7.10 -22.45
CA VAL A 330 -17.70 -7.80 -22.11
C VAL A 330 -16.98 -6.95 -21.07
N ARG A 331 -16.39 -7.61 -20.08
CA ARG A 331 -15.53 -6.97 -19.07
C ARG A 331 -14.40 -6.19 -19.74
N ASN A 332 -14.06 -5.01 -19.21
CA ASN A 332 -12.91 -4.21 -19.68
C ASN A 332 -12.09 -3.57 -18.55
N SER A 333 -12.22 -4.05 -17.31
CA SER A 333 -11.59 -3.36 -16.18
C SER A 333 -10.06 -3.43 -16.16
N SER A 334 -9.48 -4.43 -16.82
CA SER A 334 -8.04 -4.52 -17.09
C SER A 334 -7.64 -3.97 -18.48
N GLY A 335 -8.52 -3.21 -19.13
CA GLY A 335 -8.40 -2.74 -20.51
C GLY A 335 -9.42 -3.40 -21.45
N SER A 336 -9.65 -2.75 -22.60
CA SER A 336 -10.53 -3.27 -23.66
C SER A 336 -9.99 -4.62 -24.18
N PRO A 337 -10.76 -5.72 -24.10
CA PRO A 337 -10.30 -7.02 -24.56
C PRO A 337 -10.00 -7.00 -26.06
N VAL A 338 -9.07 -7.82 -26.52
CA VAL A 338 -8.78 -7.98 -27.95
C VAL A 338 -9.17 -9.39 -28.34
N PHE A 339 -10.18 -9.52 -29.19
CA PHE A 339 -10.62 -10.82 -29.68
C PHE A 339 -9.66 -11.32 -30.77
N SER A 340 -9.34 -12.61 -30.71
CA SER A 340 -8.59 -13.30 -31.77
C SER A 340 -9.38 -13.30 -33.09
N THR A 341 -8.69 -13.64 -34.18
CA THR A 341 -9.35 -13.80 -35.48
C THR A 341 -10.25 -15.05 -35.53
N ALA A 342 -11.06 -15.15 -36.59
CA ALA A 342 -11.87 -16.30 -36.99
C ALA A 342 -11.12 -17.67 -36.90
N PRO A 343 -11.83 -18.81 -36.76
CA PRO A 343 -13.29 -18.97 -36.89
C PRO A 343 -14.07 -18.65 -35.60
N SER A 344 -13.43 -18.73 -34.44
CA SER A 344 -14.05 -18.47 -33.13
C SER A 344 -13.30 -17.38 -32.36
N PRO A 345 -13.61 -16.09 -32.58
CA PRO A 345 -12.98 -14.99 -31.87
C PRO A 345 -13.00 -15.20 -30.35
N THR A 346 -11.83 -15.13 -29.72
CA THR A 346 -11.64 -15.42 -28.30
C THR A 346 -10.89 -14.29 -27.61
N ALA A 347 -11.32 -13.88 -26.42
CA ALA A 347 -10.62 -12.93 -25.56
C ALA A 347 -10.71 -13.34 -24.09
N SER A 348 -9.66 -13.07 -23.31
CA SER A 348 -9.65 -13.28 -21.86
C SER A 348 -9.43 -11.97 -21.12
N VAL A 349 -10.28 -11.70 -20.12
CA VAL A 349 -10.26 -10.47 -19.30
C VAL A 349 -10.90 -10.77 -17.95
N ASP A 350 -10.32 -10.26 -16.87
CA ASP A 350 -10.85 -10.42 -15.50
C ASP A 350 -11.09 -11.88 -15.06
N GLY A 351 -10.31 -12.83 -15.61
CA GLY A 351 -10.47 -14.26 -15.33
C GLY A 351 -11.58 -14.95 -16.14
N ILE A 352 -12.25 -14.24 -17.03
CA ILE A 352 -13.27 -14.76 -17.95
C ILE A 352 -12.68 -14.92 -19.34
N THR A 353 -13.00 -16.03 -20.00
CA THR A 353 -12.72 -16.25 -21.42
C THR A 353 -14.03 -16.21 -22.20
N TYR A 354 -14.13 -15.27 -23.14
CA TYR A 354 -15.23 -15.14 -24.07
C TYR A 354 -14.82 -15.82 -25.38
N THR A 355 -15.58 -16.81 -25.84
CA THR A 355 -15.38 -17.47 -27.13
C THR A 355 -16.66 -17.34 -27.93
N ILE A 356 -16.60 -16.73 -29.12
CA ILE A 356 -17.79 -16.58 -29.97
C ILE A 356 -17.79 -17.65 -31.04
N GLU A 357 -18.86 -18.44 -31.12
CA GLU A 357 -18.99 -19.54 -32.07
C GLU A 357 -20.17 -19.32 -33.01
N GLY A 358 -19.94 -19.55 -34.30
CA GLY A 358 -20.95 -19.51 -35.34
C GLY A 358 -21.35 -20.91 -35.81
N SER A 359 -22.63 -21.08 -36.15
CA SER A 359 -23.13 -22.28 -36.80
C SER A 359 -24.19 -22.01 -37.87
N LEU A 360 -24.17 -22.82 -38.93
CA LEU A 360 -25.17 -22.86 -40.01
C LEU A 360 -26.11 -24.08 -39.95
N ASP A 361 -26.01 -24.92 -38.92
CA ASP A 361 -26.82 -26.13 -38.76
C ASP A 361 -27.08 -26.48 -37.29
N LEU A 362 -26.76 -25.56 -36.37
CA LEU A 362 -26.79 -25.72 -34.91
C LEU A 362 -25.76 -26.71 -34.35
N VAL A 363 -24.80 -27.17 -35.16
CA VAL A 363 -23.59 -27.87 -34.72
C VAL A 363 -22.44 -26.87 -34.67
N PHE A 364 -21.89 -26.64 -33.48
CA PHE A 364 -20.89 -25.59 -33.24
C PHE A 364 -19.49 -26.16 -32.94
N PRO A 365 -18.41 -25.41 -33.25
CA PRO A 365 -18.36 -24.30 -34.21
C PRO A 365 -18.20 -24.86 -35.64
N ASN A 366 -18.96 -24.34 -36.61
CA ASN A 366 -18.77 -24.75 -38.01
C ASN A 366 -18.87 -23.62 -39.03
N SER A 367 -18.95 -22.37 -38.57
CA SER A 367 -18.95 -21.18 -39.41
C SER A 367 -18.14 -20.07 -38.74
N ALA A 368 -17.46 -19.29 -39.56
CA ALA A 368 -16.58 -18.23 -39.09
C ALA A 368 -17.37 -17.02 -38.57
N VAL A 369 -16.81 -16.36 -37.57
CA VAL A 369 -17.37 -15.17 -36.95
C VAL A 369 -16.35 -14.04 -37.00
N SER A 370 -16.82 -12.83 -37.35
CA SER A 370 -16.03 -11.60 -37.30
C SER A 370 -16.58 -10.61 -36.29
N GLU A 371 -15.69 -9.85 -35.66
CA GLU A 371 -16.06 -8.70 -34.84
C GLU A 371 -16.41 -7.49 -35.72
N THR A 372 -17.43 -6.73 -35.32
CA THR A 372 -17.90 -5.51 -35.99
C THR A 372 -18.23 -4.44 -34.96
N ALA A 373 -18.42 -3.19 -35.41
CA ALA A 373 -18.79 -2.10 -34.51
C ALA A 373 -20.17 -2.34 -33.87
N PRO A 374 -20.34 -2.13 -32.55
CA PRO A 374 -21.64 -2.16 -31.90
C PRO A 374 -22.60 -1.10 -32.44
N PRO A 375 -23.93 -1.30 -32.33
CA PRO A 375 -24.92 -0.26 -32.64
C PRO A 375 -24.70 1.01 -31.81
N THR A 376 -25.15 2.15 -32.33
CA THR A 376 -24.98 3.46 -31.69
C THR A 376 -25.99 3.74 -30.56
N VAL A 377 -27.06 2.94 -30.46
CA VAL A 377 -28.09 3.05 -29.43
C VAL A 377 -28.17 1.74 -28.66
N LEU A 378 -27.56 1.73 -27.47
CA LEU A 378 -27.59 0.61 -26.52
C LEU A 378 -27.79 1.14 -25.09
N PRO A 379 -28.32 0.31 -24.16
CA PRO A 379 -28.38 0.68 -22.74
C PRO A 379 -26.98 1.03 -22.20
N VAL A 380 -26.90 2.01 -21.30
CA VAL A 380 -25.63 2.43 -20.71
C VAL A 380 -25.06 1.32 -19.83
N LEU A 381 -23.80 0.94 -20.07
CA LEU A 381 -23.06 0.02 -19.20
C LEU A 381 -22.35 0.78 -18.07
N PRO A 382 -22.25 0.19 -16.87
CA PRO A 382 -21.41 0.72 -15.82
C PRO A 382 -19.92 0.63 -16.19
N SER A 383 -19.08 1.38 -15.47
CA SER A 383 -17.62 1.29 -15.61
C SER A 383 -17.13 -0.14 -15.39
N GLY A 384 -16.25 -0.63 -16.27
CA GLY A 384 -15.74 -2.00 -16.21
C GLY A 384 -16.36 -2.96 -17.22
N TRP A 385 -17.28 -2.49 -18.07
CA TRP A 385 -17.82 -3.21 -19.22
C TRP A 385 -17.86 -2.35 -20.48
N GLU A 386 -17.87 -3.00 -21.63
CA GLU A 386 -18.12 -2.39 -22.95
C GLU A 386 -18.84 -3.39 -23.87
N TYR A 387 -19.55 -2.88 -24.88
CA TYR A 387 -20.21 -3.74 -25.86
C TYR A 387 -19.26 -4.19 -26.96
N ARG A 388 -19.40 -5.45 -27.36
CA ARG A 388 -18.74 -6.05 -28.52
C ARG A 388 -19.80 -6.70 -29.40
N ARG A 389 -19.72 -6.50 -30.72
CA ARG A 389 -20.67 -7.07 -31.69
C ARG A 389 -19.96 -8.05 -32.60
N PHE A 390 -20.58 -9.20 -32.80
CA PHE A 390 -20.10 -10.25 -33.66
C PHE A 390 -21.12 -10.58 -34.74
N ARG A 391 -20.63 -10.93 -35.91
CA ARG A 391 -21.46 -11.37 -37.05
C ARG A 391 -20.98 -12.72 -37.56
N LEU A 392 -21.90 -13.50 -38.07
CA LEU A 392 -21.58 -14.70 -38.85
C LEU A 392 -21.05 -14.29 -40.24
N ASP A 393 -19.94 -14.86 -40.69
CA ASP A 393 -19.30 -14.47 -41.95
C ASP A 393 -19.99 -15.08 -43.18
N ALA A 394 -20.66 -16.23 -43.04
CA ALA A 394 -21.25 -16.98 -44.13
C ALA A 394 -22.74 -16.65 -44.37
N PHE A 395 -22.97 -15.92 -45.46
CA PHE A 395 -24.18 -15.74 -46.31
C PHE A 395 -25.53 -15.28 -45.73
N GLU A 396 -26.16 -14.44 -46.57
CA GLU A 396 -27.36 -13.62 -46.42
C GLU A 396 -28.63 -14.31 -47.01
N GLY A 397 -29.77 -14.24 -46.32
CA GLY A 397 -31.10 -14.48 -46.92
C GLY A 397 -31.59 -15.93 -47.11
N SER A 398 -30.98 -16.95 -46.49
CA SER A 398 -31.42 -18.36 -46.60
C SER A 398 -32.32 -18.83 -45.44
N ALA A 399 -33.22 -19.79 -45.71
CA ALA A 399 -34.12 -20.43 -44.73
C ALA A 399 -33.44 -21.51 -43.85
N ILE A 400 -32.11 -21.60 -43.90
CA ILE A 400 -31.32 -22.58 -43.14
C ILE A 400 -31.21 -22.13 -41.67
N PRO A 401 -31.35 -23.06 -40.69
CA PRO A 401 -31.13 -22.75 -39.27
C PRO A 401 -29.73 -22.13 -39.04
N ARG A 402 -29.65 -21.05 -38.28
CA ARG A 402 -28.40 -20.33 -38.02
C ARG A 402 -28.35 -19.88 -36.57
N ALA A 403 -27.16 -19.84 -35.98
CA ALA A 403 -27.00 -19.37 -34.61
C ALA A 403 -25.58 -18.84 -34.34
N LEU A 404 -25.52 -17.83 -33.47
CA LEU A 404 -24.31 -17.39 -32.77
C LEU A 404 -24.51 -17.77 -31.29
N LYS A 405 -23.46 -18.30 -30.66
CA LYS A 405 -23.44 -18.51 -29.21
C LYS A 405 -22.11 -18.04 -28.62
N GLN A 406 -22.13 -17.81 -27.31
CA GLN A 406 -20.97 -17.38 -26.55
C GLN A 406 -20.96 -18.04 -25.18
#